data_AF-K4HB67-F1
#
_entry.id   AF-K4HB67-F1
#
_cell.length_a   1.000
_cell.length_b   1.000
_cell.length_c   1.000
_cell.angle_alpha   90.00
_cell.angle_beta   90.00
_cell.angle_gamma   90.00
#
_symmetry.space_group_name_H-M   'P 1'
#
loop_
_entity.id
_entity.type
_entity.pdbx_description
1 polymer ?
#
loop_
_entity_poly.entity_id
_entity_poly.type
_entity_poly.pdbx_seq_one_letter_code
_entity_poly.pdbx_strand_id
1 'polypeptide(L)'
;GIEWLNSQSIPTYASELTNELLEKAGKVQAKHSFGEVSYWLVKNKIEVFYPGPGHTQDNVVVWLPESKILFGGCFVKPHGLGNLGDANLEAWPESAKLLMSKYGKAKLVVSSHSEVGDAS
;
A
#
# COMPACT_ATOMS: atom_id res chain seq x y z
N GLY A 1 -10.00 -10.55 -5.09
CA GLY A 1 -9.88 -11.80 -4.31
C GLY A 1 -10.62 -11.78 -2.98
N ILE A 2 -10.87 -10.60 -2.38
CA ILE A 2 -11.46 -10.45 -1.04
C ILE A 2 -12.76 -11.24 -0.87
N GLU A 3 -13.73 -11.09 -1.78
CA GLU A 3 -15.02 -11.78 -1.71
C GLU A 3 -14.87 -13.31 -1.58
N TRP A 4 -14.03 -13.91 -2.41
CA TRP A 4 -13.77 -15.34 -2.35
C TRP A 4 -13.06 -15.75 -1.05
N LEU A 5 -12.04 -15.01 -0.61
CA LEU A 5 -11.36 -15.29 0.67
C LEU A 5 -12.33 -15.19 1.85
N ASN A 6 -13.22 -14.20 1.83
CA ASN A 6 -14.24 -14.01 2.84
C ASN A 6 -15.22 -15.21 2.90
N SER A 7 -15.61 -15.78 1.75
CA SER A 7 -16.48 -16.95 1.67
C SER A 7 -15.82 -18.21 2.22
N GLN A 8 -14.48 -18.28 2.18
CA GLN A 8 -13.68 -19.35 2.79
C GLN A 8 -13.33 -19.08 4.25
N SER A 9 -13.89 -18.03 4.88
CA SER A 9 -13.56 -17.61 6.24
C SER A 9 -12.06 -17.30 6.48
N ILE A 10 -11.32 -16.96 5.42
CA ILE A 10 -9.94 -16.50 5.52
C ILE A 10 -9.95 -15.01 5.91
N PRO A 11 -9.19 -14.60 6.95
CA PRO A 11 -9.10 -13.20 7.34
C PRO A 11 -8.55 -12.31 6.21
N THR A 12 -9.26 -11.22 5.92
CA THR A 12 -8.87 -10.20 4.94
C THR A 12 -8.72 -8.87 5.65
N TYR A 13 -7.71 -8.09 5.24
CA TYR A 13 -7.34 -6.82 5.87
C TYR A 13 -7.26 -5.71 4.80
N ALA A 14 -7.75 -4.53 5.14
CA ALA A 14 -7.60 -3.30 4.34
C ALA A 14 -7.52 -2.10 5.28
N SER A 15 -7.06 -0.93 4.80
CA SER A 15 -7.22 0.29 5.59
C SER A 15 -8.71 0.65 5.71
N GLU A 16 -9.08 1.43 6.73
CA GLU A 16 -10.44 1.98 6.85
C GLU A 16 -10.84 2.74 5.57
N LEU A 17 -9.95 3.61 5.08
CA LEU A 17 -10.17 4.37 3.85
C LEU A 17 -10.35 3.47 2.62
N THR A 18 -9.57 2.39 2.51
CA THR A 18 -9.74 1.40 1.43
C THR A 18 -11.11 0.73 1.52
N ASN A 19 -11.54 0.33 2.71
CA ASN A 19 -12.86 -0.27 2.90
C ASN A 19 -14.00 0.71 2.57
N GLU A 20 -13.87 1.99 2.90
CA GLU A 20 -14.83 3.02 2.49
C GLU A 20 -14.91 3.17 0.97
N LEU A 21 -13.75 3.17 0.28
CA LEU A 21 -13.72 3.26 -1.19
C LEU A 21 -14.29 2.01 -1.86
N LEU A 22 -14.06 0.82 -1.28
CA LEU A 22 -14.68 -0.43 -1.74
C LEU A 22 -16.21 -0.37 -1.64
N GLU A 23 -16.74 0.10 -0.51
CA GLU A 23 -18.18 0.27 -0.30
C GLU A 23 -18.80 1.26 -1.29
N LYS A 24 -18.18 2.44 -1.46
CA LYS A 24 -18.60 3.45 -2.45
C LYS A 24 -18.61 2.90 -3.88
N ALA A 25 -17.70 1.98 -4.19
CA ALA A 25 -17.62 1.31 -5.49
C ALA A 25 -18.52 0.07 -5.62
N GLY A 26 -19.33 -0.26 -4.61
CA GLY A 26 -20.19 -1.44 -4.59
C GLY A 26 -19.41 -2.76 -4.57
N LYS A 27 -18.22 -2.78 -3.94
CA LYS A 27 -17.35 -3.96 -3.81
C LYS A 27 -17.38 -4.51 -2.39
N VAL A 28 -17.16 -5.82 -2.28
CA VAL A 28 -17.04 -6.50 -0.98
C VAL A 28 -15.83 -5.97 -0.21
N GLN A 29 -16.06 -5.49 1.01
CA GLN A 29 -15.03 -5.01 1.93
C GLN A 29 -14.19 -6.14 2.54
N ALA A 30 -12.99 -5.81 2.99
CA ALA A 30 -12.20 -6.69 3.86
C ALA A 30 -12.88 -6.84 5.23
N LYS A 31 -12.75 -8.01 5.86
CA LYS A 31 -13.38 -8.30 7.17
C LYS A 31 -12.76 -7.53 8.33
N HIS A 32 -11.48 -7.18 8.23
CA HIS A 32 -10.76 -6.42 9.23
C HIS A 32 -10.23 -5.13 8.62
N SER A 33 -10.30 -4.04 9.38
CA SER A 33 -9.74 -2.75 9.01
C SER A 33 -8.78 -2.21 10.05
N PHE A 34 -7.95 -1.25 9.62
CA PHE A 34 -7.04 -0.50 10.48
C PHE A 34 -7.02 0.98 10.05
N GLY A 35 -6.91 1.88 11.03
CA GLY A 35 -6.89 3.34 10.82
C GLY A 35 -5.53 3.97 11.09
N GLU A 36 -4.58 3.21 11.63
CA GLU A 36 -3.24 3.69 11.98
C GLU A 36 -2.37 3.92 10.74
N VAL A 37 -1.55 4.99 10.78
CA VAL A 37 -0.55 5.29 9.73
C VAL A 37 0.49 4.17 9.59
N SER A 38 0.81 3.48 10.69
CA SER A 38 1.67 2.30 10.73
C SER A 38 0.94 1.21 11.50
N TYR A 39 0.69 0.09 10.82
CA TYR A 39 -0.06 -1.04 11.35
C TYR A 39 0.78 -2.32 11.24
N TRP A 40 1.01 -2.99 12.36
CA TRP A 40 1.71 -4.27 12.36
C TRP A 40 0.72 -5.41 12.13
N LEU A 41 0.60 -5.87 10.88
CA LEU A 41 -0.17 -7.07 10.57
C LEU A 41 0.43 -8.30 11.29
N VAL A 42 1.76 -8.37 11.34
CA VAL A 42 2.50 -9.33 12.17
C VAL A 42 3.61 -8.57 12.87
N LYS A 43 3.53 -8.48 14.19
CA LYS A 43 4.48 -7.72 15.02
C LYS A 43 5.92 -8.06 14.66
N ASN A 44 6.71 -7.02 14.36
CA ASN A 44 8.13 -7.08 13.96
C ASN A 44 8.43 -7.83 12.65
N LYS A 45 7.43 -8.26 11.88
CA LYS A 45 7.60 -9.04 10.65
C LYS A 45 6.94 -8.44 9.42
N ILE A 46 5.74 -7.89 9.57
CA ILE A 46 4.96 -7.31 8.47
C ILE A 46 4.34 -6.01 8.97
N GLU A 47 4.87 -4.89 8.50
CA GLU A 47 4.33 -3.55 8.73
C GLU A 47 3.59 -3.08 7.49
N VAL A 48 2.38 -2.55 7.65
CA VAL A 48 1.65 -1.79 6.64
C VAL A 48 1.83 -0.32 6.97
N PHE A 49 2.17 0.50 5.98
CA PHE A 49 2.42 1.92 6.18
C PHE A 49 1.67 2.76 5.15
N TYR A 50 1.03 3.83 5.62
CA TYR A 50 0.37 4.82 4.81
C TYR A 50 1.27 6.05 4.63
N PRO A 51 1.87 6.26 3.45
CA PRO A 51 2.71 7.43 3.18
C PRO A 51 1.89 8.72 2.92
N GLY A 52 0.57 8.61 2.84
CA GLY A 52 -0.33 9.66 2.33
C GLY A 52 -0.81 9.39 0.89
N PRO A 53 -1.68 10.26 0.35
CA PRO A 53 -2.27 10.08 -0.97
C PRO A 53 -1.25 10.09 -2.10
N GLY A 54 -1.48 9.29 -3.13
CA GLY A 54 -0.63 9.24 -4.31
C GLY A 54 -1.36 8.68 -5.51
N HIS A 55 -1.13 7.41 -5.83
CA HIS A 55 -1.84 6.73 -6.92
C HIS A 55 -3.35 6.66 -6.66
N THR A 56 -3.73 6.49 -5.39
CA THR A 56 -5.09 6.61 -4.89
C THR A 56 -5.06 7.35 -3.55
N GLN A 57 -6.23 7.72 -3.02
CA GLN A 57 -6.31 8.33 -1.69
C GLN A 57 -5.91 7.35 -0.56
N ASP A 58 -6.04 6.04 -0.80
CA ASP A 58 -5.94 5.00 0.22
C ASP A 58 -4.70 4.09 0.08
N ASN A 59 -3.80 4.40 -0.84
CA ASN A 59 -2.65 3.54 -1.11
C ASN A 59 -1.80 3.29 0.16
N VAL A 60 -1.46 2.02 0.42
CA VAL A 60 -0.50 1.66 1.46
C VAL A 60 0.66 0.89 0.85
N VAL A 61 1.78 0.87 1.56
CA VAL A 61 2.94 0.02 1.26
C VAL A 61 3.08 -1.04 2.36
N VAL A 62 3.78 -2.14 2.05
CA VAL A 62 4.08 -3.19 3.02
C VAL A 62 5.58 -3.35 3.17
N TRP A 63 6.06 -3.31 4.41
CA TRP A 63 7.47 -3.40 4.77
C TRP A 63 7.77 -4.69 5.52
N LEU A 64 8.83 -5.38 5.09
CA LEU A 64 9.38 -6.58 5.70
C LEU A 64 10.75 -6.25 6.33
N PRO A 65 10.82 -5.91 7.64
CA PRO A 65 12.03 -5.40 8.26
C PRO A 65 13.21 -6.38 8.28
N GLU A 66 12.95 -7.67 8.50
CA GLU A 66 14.01 -8.70 8.57
C GLU A 66 14.76 -8.81 7.22
N SER A 67 14.03 -8.78 6.12
CA SER A 67 14.59 -8.91 4.76
C SER A 67 14.92 -7.57 4.10
N LYS A 68 14.47 -6.45 4.69
CA LYS A 68 14.50 -5.11 4.11
C LYS A 68 13.82 -5.02 2.73
N ILE A 69 12.66 -5.64 2.60
CA ILE A 69 11.87 -5.63 1.35
C ILE A 69 10.69 -4.68 1.53
N LEU A 70 10.52 -3.77 0.57
CA LEU A 70 9.37 -2.88 0.46
C LEU A 70 8.48 -3.33 -0.70
N PHE A 71 7.25 -3.74 -0.42
CA PHE A 71 6.21 -3.84 -1.44
C PHE A 71 5.54 -2.48 -1.58
N GLY A 72 5.88 -1.78 -2.66
CA GLY A 72 5.39 -0.43 -2.97
C GLY A 72 4.06 -0.41 -3.71
N GLY A 73 3.57 -1.57 -4.16
CA GLY A 73 2.31 -1.68 -4.89
C GLY A 73 2.25 -0.76 -6.11
N CYS A 74 1.07 -0.17 -6.34
CA CYS A 74 0.85 0.77 -7.44
C CYS A 74 1.34 2.21 -7.13
N PHE A 75 1.77 2.49 -5.88
CA PHE A 75 2.30 3.79 -5.49
C PHE A 75 3.71 4.02 -6.07
N VAL A 76 4.54 2.98 -6.12
CA VAL A 76 5.87 3.03 -6.73
C VAL A 76 5.75 2.89 -8.25
N LYS A 77 6.12 3.96 -8.97
CA LYS A 77 5.94 4.10 -10.42
C LYS A 77 7.20 4.69 -11.08
N PRO A 78 8.25 3.88 -11.34
CA PRO A 78 9.52 4.38 -11.87
C PRO A 78 9.44 4.85 -13.34
N HIS A 79 8.50 4.31 -14.12
CA HIS A 79 8.39 4.57 -15.56
C HIS A 79 7.04 5.19 -15.94
N GLY A 80 6.71 6.30 -15.30
CA GLY A 80 5.46 7.03 -15.52
C GLY A 80 4.34 6.63 -14.57
N LEU A 81 3.47 7.59 -14.24
CA LEU A 81 2.50 7.47 -13.14
C LEU A 81 1.30 6.53 -13.47
N GLY A 82 1.07 6.22 -14.74
CA GLY A 82 -0.04 5.37 -15.18
C GLY A 82 -1.39 6.09 -15.16
N ASN A 83 -2.45 5.38 -14.75
CA ASN A 83 -3.79 5.97 -14.64
C ASN A 83 -3.85 6.98 -13.48
N LEU A 84 -4.39 8.17 -13.75
CA LEU A 84 -4.47 9.28 -12.81
C LEU A 84 -5.90 9.56 -12.31
N GLY A 85 -6.89 8.76 -12.72
CA GLY A 85 -8.32 9.02 -12.43
C GLY A 85 -8.64 9.20 -10.94
N ASP A 86 -7.98 8.42 -10.07
CA ASP A 86 -8.15 8.48 -8.61
C ASP A 86 -6.93 9.06 -7.88
N ALA A 87 -5.94 9.55 -8.65
CA ALA A 87 -4.66 9.98 -8.12
C ALA A 87 -4.75 11.36 -7.48
N ASN A 88 -3.94 11.58 -6.43
CA ASN A 88 -3.72 12.88 -5.83
C ASN A 88 -2.34 13.41 -6.23
N LEU A 89 -2.28 14.10 -7.38
CA LEU A 89 -1.01 14.59 -7.94
C LEU A 89 -0.34 15.67 -7.08
N GLU A 90 -1.11 16.43 -6.32
CA GLU A 90 -0.58 17.48 -5.43
C GLU A 90 0.12 16.87 -4.21
N ALA A 91 -0.47 15.82 -3.63
CA ALA A 91 0.08 15.16 -2.44
C ALA A 91 1.18 14.13 -2.75
N TRP A 92 1.14 13.49 -3.93
CA TRP A 92 2.03 12.37 -4.27
C TRP A 92 3.52 12.67 -4.08
N PRO A 93 4.06 13.84 -4.49
CA PRO A 93 5.47 14.15 -4.29
C PRO A 93 5.88 14.15 -2.81
N GLU A 94 5.01 14.64 -1.92
CA GLU A 94 5.31 14.68 -0.49
C GLU A 94 5.19 13.30 0.16
N SER A 95 4.18 12.52 -0.22
CA SER A 95 4.05 11.13 0.18
C SER A 95 5.23 10.27 -0.28
N ALA A 96 5.75 10.53 -1.49
CA ALA A 96 6.93 9.83 -2.00
C ALA A 96 8.18 10.18 -1.18
N LYS A 97 8.40 11.45 -0.84
CA LYS A 97 9.51 11.86 0.04
C LYS A 97 9.42 11.21 1.41
N LEU A 98 8.22 11.16 2.01
CA LEU A 98 8.01 10.51 3.30
C LEU A 98 8.36 9.01 3.23
N LEU A 99 7.93 8.34 2.16
CA LEU A 99 8.25 6.93 1.90
C LEU A 99 9.78 6.71 1.78
N MET A 100 10.45 7.55 0.97
CA MET A 100 11.91 7.49 0.78
C MET A 100 12.67 7.76 2.08
N SER A 101 12.22 8.73 2.88
CA SER A 101 12.83 9.04 4.18
C SER A 101 12.73 7.86 5.15
N LYS A 102 11.56 7.21 5.20
CA LYS A 102 11.33 6.08 6.11
C LYS A 102 12.01 4.78 5.67
N TYR A 103 11.98 4.47 4.38
CA TYR A 103 12.44 3.17 3.84
C TYR A 103 13.61 3.27 2.85
N GLY A 104 14.38 4.36 2.86
CA GLY A 104 15.57 4.53 2.01
C GLY A 104 16.69 3.51 2.25
N LYS A 105 16.52 2.58 3.21
CA LYS A 105 17.41 1.44 3.45
C LYS A 105 16.86 0.11 2.89
N ALA A 106 15.80 0.15 2.08
CA ALA A 106 15.26 -1.03 1.42
C ALA A 106 16.33 -1.67 0.53
N LYS A 107 16.46 -3.00 0.62
CA LYS A 107 17.31 -3.79 -0.28
C LYS A 107 16.60 -4.11 -1.58
N LEU A 108 15.29 -4.33 -1.51
CA LEU A 108 14.44 -4.60 -2.67
C LEU A 108 13.17 -3.76 -2.57
N VAL A 109 12.76 -3.20 -3.71
CA VAL A 109 11.48 -2.51 -3.88
C VAL A 109 10.69 -3.24 -4.95
N VAL A 110 9.55 -3.79 -4.55
CA VAL A 110 8.64 -4.53 -5.43
C VAL A 110 7.46 -3.62 -5.79
N SER A 111 7.38 -3.23 -7.05
CA SER A 111 6.24 -2.48 -7.60
C SER A 111 5.20 -3.43 -8.22
N SER A 112 3.96 -2.97 -8.42
CA SER A 112 2.91 -3.78 -9.05
C SER A 112 3.10 -3.97 -10.57
N HIS A 113 3.84 -3.09 -11.25
CA HIS A 113 3.81 -2.96 -12.72
C HIS A 113 5.18 -2.68 -13.36
N SER A 114 6.27 -2.92 -12.66
CA SER A 114 7.63 -2.79 -13.17
C SER A 114 8.52 -3.85 -12.54
N GLU A 115 9.72 -4.05 -13.07
CA GLU A 115 10.68 -4.99 -12.52
C GLU A 115 11.04 -4.64 -11.06
N VAL A 116 11.51 -5.64 -10.32
CA VAL A 116 11.99 -5.45 -8.95
C VAL A 116 13.24 -4.58 -8.99
N GLY A 117 13.26 -3.53 -8.19
CA GLY A 117 14.40 -2.62 -8.05
C GLY A 117 14.96 -2.61 -6.63
N ASP A 118 15.75 -1.59 -6.34
CA ASP A 118 16.26 -1.27 -5.01
C ASP A 118 15.85 0.16 -4.59
N ALA A 119 16.52 0.73 -3.59
CA ALA A 119 16.21 2.07 -3.08
C ALA A 119 16.92 3.22 -3.82
N SER A 120 17.67 2.94 -4.90
CA SER A 120 18.42 3.94 -5.67
C SER A 120 17.60 4.70 -6.70
#